data_AF-A0A928SIK4-F1
#
_entry.id   AF-A0A928SIK4-F1
#
_cell.length_a   1.000
_cell.length_b   1.000
_cell.length_c   1.000
_cell.angle_alpha   90.00
_cell.angle_beta   90.00
_cell.angle_gamma   90.00
#
_symmetry.space_group_name_H-M   'P 1'
#
loop_
_entity.id
_entity.type
_entity.pdbx_description
1 polymer ?
#
loop_
_entity_poly.entity_id
_entity_poly.type
_entity_poly.pdbx_seq_one_letter_code
_entity_poly.pdbx_strand_id
1 'polypeptide(L)'
;MCGISGIYALRGEPIQPDELAAQLATIVHRGPNQGATFLSPQRVCGLGIRRLSIIDVAGGDQPISNEDGSIHLVYNGETYNHQPLRAELERLGHHPHSHSDAEVIVHGYETWGPAGVLNRLRGMFAFALWDETRQQLFLARDRFGIKPLYYAEHEGRLSFASEIKAILAQPHFPRRVHLPALQAMLTLGFVPGPATMFEGIFKLPPAHFLLAQANEFQIKPYWRLTYQENRLISEAEAAEQFLALLQESVQMHLMSEVPLGALLSGGLDSGALVTLINRGQGLGVRGWGSGVGGHGAEVESWGGGIIISGPRSPVPGQKLDQSSKRFRLALKTPAMMNRRWHGRWPNILAQSTIRSPLVRLILTCTRRSWATWKSRRVRRRRCRFTSCTGPAGKPG
;
A
#
# COMPACT_ATOMS: atom_id res chain seq x y z
N MET A 1 -7.50 -2.41 4.69
CA MET A 1 -7.18 -0.99 4.41
C MET A 1 -8.24 -0.49 3.47
N CYS A 2 -8.87 0.65 3.70
CA CYS A 2 -9.97 1.14 2.87
C CYS A 2 -9.68 1.17 1.35
N GLY A 3 -10.74 1.21 0.55
CA GLY A 3 -10.68 1.43 -0.89
C GLY A 3 -11.57 2.59 -1.29
N ILE A 4 -11.02 3.60 -1.95
CA ILE A 4 -11.78 4.73 -2.49
C ILE A 4 -11.92 4.61 -4.01
N SER A 5 -13.01 5.15 -4.55
CA SER A 5 -13.26 5.25 -5.99
C SER A 5 -14.15 6.47 -6.26
N GLY A 6 -14.07 7.03 -7.46
CA GLY A 6 -14.97 8.10 -7.85
C GLY A 6 -14.80 8.55 -9.28
N ILE A 7 -15.72 9.43 -9.69
CA ILE A 7 -15.83 9.98 -11.03
C ILE A 7 -16.10 11.48 -10.89
N TYR A 8 -15.50 12.28 -11.77
CA TYR A 8 -15.82 13.68 -11.97
C TYR A 8 -16.09 13.92 -13.46
N ALA A 9 -17.28 14.38 -13.78
CA ALA A 9 -17.70 14.72 -15.13
C ALA A 9 -17.09 16.08 -15.53
N LEU A 10 -15.88 16.06 -16.11
CA LEU A 10 -15.22 17.26 -16.62
C LEU A 10 -16.03 17.89 -17.75
N ARG A 11 -16.41 17.09 -18.74
CA ARG A 11 -17.21 17.49 -19.92
C ARG A 11 -18.18 16.40 -20.35
N GLY A 12 -18.22 15.30 -19.60
CA GLY A 12 -19.01 14.12 -19.91
C GLY A 12 -20.39 14.17 -19.26
N GLU A 13 -21.15 13.11 -19.50
CA GLU A 13 -22.50 12.98 -18.96
C GLU A 13 -22.51 12.89 -17.43
N PRO A 14 -23.60 13.34 -16.77
CA PRO A 14 -23.80 13.17 -15.34
C PRO A 14 -23.63 11.72 -14.88
N ILE A 15 -23.09 11.55 -13.69
CA ILE A 15 -22.75 10.25 -13.12
C ILE A 15 -24.03 9.52 -12.69
N GLN A 16 -24.15 8.26 -13.07
CA GLN A 16 -25.24 7.41 -12.60
C GLN A 16 -24.81 6.67 -11.31
N PRO A 17 -25.73 6.49 -10.33
CA PRO A 17 -25.41 5.78 -9.08
C PRO A 17 -24.82 4.38 -9.28
N ASP A 18 -25.31 3.65 -10.28
CA ASP A 18 -24.87 2.28 -10.58
C ASP A 18 -23.41 2.22 -11.04
N GLU A 19 -22.87 3.30 -11.62
CA GLU A 19 -21.47 3.38 -12.00
C GLU A 19 -20.57 3.29 -10.76
N LEU A 20 -20.85 4.08 -9.72
CA LEU A 20 -20.11 4.03 -8.46
C LEU A 20 -20.28 2.68 -7.77
N ALA A 21 -21.51 2.13 -7.75
CA ALA A 21 -21.77 0.82 -7.16
C ALA A 21 -20.93 -0.28 -7.81
N ALA A 22 -20.85 -0.28 -9.15
CA ALA A 22 -20.03 -1.22 -9.91
C ALA A 22 -18.54 -1.08 -9.57
N GLN A 23 -18.02 0.15 -9.46
CA GLN A 23 -16.63 0.39 -9.05
C GLN A 23 -16.36 -0.18 -7.64
N LEU A 24 -17.22 0.13 -6.67
CA LEU A 24 -17.06 -0.27 -5.27
C LEU A 24 -17.22 -1.78 -5.05
N ALA A 25 -17.97 -2.48 -5.90
CA ALA A 25 -18.09 -3.94 -5.85
C ALA A 25 -16.74 -4.64 -6.11
N THR A 26 -15.86 -4.04 -6.93
CA THR A 26 -14.55 -4.64 -7.27
C THR A 26 -13.50 -4.55 -6.17
N ILE A 27 -13.74 -3.70 -5.15
CA ILE A 27 -12.77 -3.36 -4.09
C ILE A 27 -13.28 -3.65 -2.67
N VAL A 28 -14.31 -4.51 -2.52
CA VAL A 28 -14.84 -4.92 -1.20
C VAL A 28 -13.76 -5.53 -0.30
N HIS A 29 -12.80 -6.28 -0.85
CA HIS A 29 -11.70 -6.92 -0.10
C HIS A 29 -10.82 -5.92 0.66
N ARG A 30 -10.83 -4.65 0.26
CA ARG A 30 -10.10 -3.58 0.94
C ARG A 30 -10.77 -3.18 2.25
N GLY A 31 -12.08 -2.98 2.21
CA GLY A 31 -12.91 -2.50 3.29
C GLY A 31 -14.22 -3.29 3.38
N PRO A 32 -14.22 -4.44 4.06
CA PRO A 32 -15.38 -5.31 4.12
C PRO A 32 -16.47 -4.84 5.10
N ASN A 33 -16.19 -3.86 5.97
CA ASN A 33 -17.09 -3.47 7.05
C ASN A 33 -18.26 -2.61 6.54
N GLN A 34 -17.99 -1.69 5.61
CA GLN A 34 -18.97 -0.72 5.14
C GLN A 34 -18.70 -0.34 3.69
N GLY A 35 -19.75 0.03 2.96
CA GLY A 35 -19.63 0.77 1.71
C GLY A 35 -20.66 1.88 1.62
N ALA A 36 -20.25 3.01 1.06
CA ALA A 36 -21.10 4.18 0.90
C ALA A 36 -20.63 5.02 -0.30
N THR A 37 -21.53 5.87 -0.76
CA THR A 37 -21.34 6.76 -1.91
C THR A 37 -21.90 8.14 -1.61
N PHE A 38 -21.28 9.16 -2.18
CA PHE A 38 -21.83 10.50 -2.29
C PHE A 38 -21.94 10.86 -3.78
N LEU A 39 -23.04 11.51 -4.14
CA LEU A 39 -23.23 12.14 -5.44
C LEU A 39 -23.56 13.61 -5.20
N SER A 40 -22.85 14.50 -5.90
CA SER A 40 -23.19 15.92 -5.85
C SER A 40 -24.60 16.17 -6.42
N PRO A 41 -25.28 17.28 -6.06
CA PRO A 41 -26.66 17.53 -6.48
C PRO A 41 -26.86 17.47 -8.01
N GLN A 42 -25.90 18.00 -8.79
CA GLN A 42 -25.92 17.96 -10.26
C GLN A 42 -25.30 16.67 -10.83
N ARG A 43 -24.87 15.75 -9.97
CA ARG A 43 -24.19 14.48 -10.32
C ARG A 43 -22.94 14.67 -11.18
N VAL A 44 -22.27 15.81 -11.00
CA VAL A 44 -21.00 16.11 -11.66
C VAL A 44 -19.84 15.44 -10.93
N CYS A 45 -19.96 15.21 -9.62
CA CYS A 45 -18.98 14.47 -8.82
C CYS A 45 -19.64 13.30 -8.10
N GLY A 46 -18.93 12.17 -8.10
CA GLY A 46 -19.30 10.97 -7.38
C GLY A 46 -18.10 10.46 -6.60
N LEU A 47 -18.28 10.29 -5.28
CA LEU A 47 -17.28 9.73 -4.37
C LEU A 47 -17.80 8.42 -3.81
N GLY A 48 -16.92 7.45 -3.61
CA GLY A 48 -17.28 6.14 -3.08
C GLY A 48 -16.18 5.54 -2.23
N ILE A 49 -16.58 4.76 -1.24
CA ILE A 49 -15.64 4.09 -0.34
C ILE A 49 -16.11 2.70 0.08
N ARG A 50 -15.12 1.83 0.29
CA ARG A 50 -15.16 0.59 1.06
C ARG A 50 -14.29 0.75 2.29
N ARG A 51 -14.89 0.74 3.48
CA ARG A 51 -14.20 1.05 4.75
C ARG A 51 -13.73 -0.21 5.46
N LEU A 52 -12.47 -0.21 5.90
CA LEU A 52 -11.99 -1.07 6.98
C LEU A 52 -11.91 -0.20 8.23
N SER A 53 -12.73 -0.49 9.23
CA SER A 53 -12.83 0.34 10.44
C SER A 53 -11.67 0.01 11.40
N ILE A 54 -10.76 0.98 11.61
CA ILE A 54 -9.58 0.85 12.50
C ILE A 54 -9.61 1.90 13.62
N ILE A 55 -9.91 3.15 13.25
CA ILE A 55 -10.05 4.30 14.15
C ILE A 55 -11.48 4.80 14.06
N ASP A 56 -12.04 5.16 15.21
CA ASP A 56 -13.43 5.53 15.39
C ASP A 56 -14.36 4.50 14.73
N VAL A 57 -14.31 3.27 15.23
CA VAL A 57 -15.06 2.15 14.63
C VAL A 57 -16.56 2.45 14.59
N ALA A 58 -17.08 3.17 15.58
CA ALA A 58 -18.50 3.49 15.73
C ALA A 58 -18.96 4.75 14.96
N GLY A 59 -18.12 5.79 14.85
CA GLY A 59 -18.52 7.10 14.31
C GLY A 59 -17.76 7.55 13.06
N GLY A 60 -16.69 6.85 12.66
CA GLY A 60 -15.81 7.27 11.58
C GLY A 60 -16.31 6.92 10.17
N ASP A 61 -17.63 6.91 9.99
CA ASP A 61 -18.29 6.61 8.72
C ASP A 61 -17.85 7.60 7.63
N GLN A 62 -17.84 7.11 6.40
CA GLN A 62 -17.43 7.89 5.23
C GLN A 62 -18.45 7.70 4.11
N PRO A 63 -18.68 8.68 3.22
CA PRO A 63 -17.97 9.96 3.11
C PRO A 63 -18.17 10.91 4.30
N ILE A 64 -17.12 11.62 4.70
CA ILE A 64 -17.14 12.62 5.78
C ILE A 64 -17.48 13.98 5.17
N SER A 65 -18.32 14.78 5.81
CA SER A 65 -18.57 16.18 5.41
C SER A 65 -18.14 17.19 6.47
N ASN A 66 -18.00 18.46 6.06
CA ASN A 66 -17.92 19.56 7.00
C ASN A 66 -19.33 19.87 7.57
N GLU A 67 -19.41 20.88 8.43
CA GLU A 67 -20.59 21.23 9.23
C GLU A 67 -21.81 21.59 8.36
N ASP A 68 -21.60 22.26 7.23
CA ASP A 68 -22.67 22.69 6.32
C ASP A 68 -22.91 21.72 5.15
N GLY A 69 -22.10 20.67 5.04
CA GLY A 69 -22.22 19.68 3.97
C GLY A 69 -21.80 20.21 2.59
N SER A 70 -21.03 21.29 2.51
CA SER A 70 -20.50 21.80 1.23
C SER A 70 -19.21 21.10 0.79
N ILE A 71 -18.53 20.39 1.69
CA ILE A 71 -17.30 19.65 1.42
C ILE A 71 -17.50 18.19 1.80
N HIS A 72 -17.09 17.27 0.92
CA HIS A 72 -17.18 15.82 1.15
C HIS A 72 -15.85 15.10 0.88
N LEU A 73 -15.48 14.17 1.75
CA LEU A 73 -14.21 13.43 1.72
C LEU A 73 -14.43 11.92 1.73
N VAL A 74 -13.67 11.22 0.88
CA VAL A 74 -13.38 9.79 1.03
C VAL A 74 -11.88 9.57 1.21
N TYR A 75 -11.51 8.73 2.15
CA TYR A 75 -10.17 8.62 2.70
C TYR A 75 -9.74 7.16 2.91
N ASN A 76 -8.59 6.80 2.33
CA ASN A 76 -7.88 5.57 2.60
C ASN A 76 -6.50 5.90 3.19
N GLY A 77 -6.38 5.84 4.51
CA GLY A 77 -5.16 6.24 5.19
C GLY A 77 -5.23 6.14 6.71
N GLU A 78 -4.19 6.69 7.33
CA GLU A 78 -4.10 7.01 8.75
C GLU A 78 -3.35 8.35 8.92
N THR A 79 -3.96 9.33 9.58
CA THR A 79 -3.37 10.63 9.92
C THR A 79 -2.88 10.59 11.36
N TYR A 80 -1.60 10.28 11.54
CA TYR A 80 -1.01 10.03 12.86
C TYR A 80 -1.03 11.24 13.79
N ASN A 81 -0.96 12.46 13.24
CA ASN A 81 -1.01 13.70 14.01
C ASN A 81 -2.41 14.34 14.02
N HIS A 82 -3.49 13.57 13.87
CA HIS A 82 -4.85 14.12 13.83
C HIS A 82 -5.27 14.79 15.14
N GLN A 83 -4.90 14.27 16.31
CA GLN A 83 -5.30 14.85 17.61
C GLN A 83 -4.86 16.32 17.80
N PRO A 84 -3.58 16.68 17.64
CA PRO A 84 -3.18 18.09 17.75
C PRO A 84 -3.78 18.97 16.63
N LEU A 85 -3.98 18.44 15.42
CA LEU A 85 -4.64 19.18 14.33
C LEU A 85 -6.11 19.45 14.64
N ARG A 86 -6.82 18.47 15.20
CA ARG A 86 -8.21 18.61 15.67
C ARG A 86 -8.32 19.72 16.71
N ALA A 87 -7.46 19.71 17.74
CA ALA A 87 -7.45 20.76 18.76
C ALA A 87 -7.12 22.15 18.20
N GLU A 88 -6.32 22.24 17.12
CA GLU A 88 -6.12 23.51 16.41
C GLU A 88 -7.39 23.95 15.68
N LEU A 89 -8.05 23.06 14.96
CA LEU A 89 -9.26 23.34 14.20
C LEU A 89 -10.45 23.73 15.10
N GLU A 90 -10.62 23.05 16.23
CA GLU A 90 -11.64 23.39 17.24
C GLU A 90 -11.44 24.81 17.80
N ARG A 91 -10.19 25.22 18.05
CA ARG A 91 -9.88 26.61 18.46
C ARG A 91 -10.15 27.63 17.35
N LEU A 92 -10.13 27.21 16.10
CA LEU A 92 -10.46 28.03 14.94
C LEU A 92 -11.97 28.02 14.62
N GLY A 93 -12.79 27.35 15.44
CA GLY A 93 -14.25 27.38 15.35
C GLY A 93 -14.88 26.18 14.63
N HIS A 94 -14.09 25.17 14.25
CA HIS A 94 -14.64 23.93 13.68
C HIS A 94 -15.25 23.04 14.76
N HIS A 95 -16.27 22.29 14.36
CA HIS A 95 -17.00 21.35 15.20
C HIS A 95 -17.04 19.97 14.54
N PRO A 96 -15.90 19.25 14.52
CA PRO A 96 -15.89 17.91 13.94
C PRO A 96 -16.80 16.97 14.74
N HIS A 97 -17.59 16.17 14.03
CA HIS A 97 -18.69 15.36 14.54
C HIS A 97 -18.29 13.91 14.85
N SER A 98 -17.12 13.46 14.40
CA SER A 98 -16.58 12.13 14.69
C SER A 98 -15.25 12.24 15.44
N HIS A 99 -14.65 11.11 15.82
CA HIS A 99 -13.27 11.03 16.28
C HIS A 99 -12.31 10.47 15.22
N SER A 100 -12.79 10.32 13.98
CA SER A 100 -12.01 9.86 12.85
C SER A 100 -10.78 10.74 12.62
N ASP A 101 -9.65 10.08 12.33
CA ASP A 101 -8.41 10.74 11.96
C ASP A 101 -8.47 11.39 10.56
N ALA A 102 -9.45 11.01 9.75
CA ALA A 102 -9.69 11.57 8.43
C ALA A 102 -10.37 12.95 8.48
N GLU A 103 -11.14 13.23 9.53
CA GLU A 103 -12.01 14.41 9.58
C GLU A 103 -11.24 15.73 9.62
N VAL A 104 -10.04 15.73 10.21
CA VAL A 104 -9.14 16.90 10.20
C VAL A 104 -8.76 17.37 8.79
N ILE A 105 -8.91 16.51 7.77
CA ILE A 105 -8.62 16.85 6.37
C ILE A 105 -9.72 17.75 5.80
N VAL A 106 -10.98 17.51 6.15
CA VAL A 106 -12.13 18.29 5.65
C VAL A 106 -12.08 19.71 6.19
N HIS A 107 -12.05 19.86 7.51
CA HIS A 107 -11.94 21.16 8.18
C HIS A 107 -10.60 21.84 7.90
N GLY A 108 -9.51 21.07 7.80
CA GLY A 108 -8.19 21.57 7.46
C GLY A 108 -8.12 22.11 6.03
N TYR A 109 -8.80 21.47 5.08
CA TYR A 109 -8.93 21.97 3.72
C TYR A 109 -9.67 23.31 3.70
N GLU A 110 -10.77 23.42 4.42
CA GLU A 110 -11.55 24.66 4.53
C GLU A 110 -10.72 25.81 5.12
N THR A 111 -9.95 25.52 6.17
CA THR A 111 -9.17 26.52 6.91
C THR A 111 -7.89 26.93 6.19
N TRP A 112 -7.11 25.96 5.69
CA TRP A 112 -5.75 26.18 5.21
C TRP A 112 -5.60 26.01 3.69
N GLY A 113 -6.66 25.60 3.01
CA GLY A 113 -6.64 25.29 1.59
C GLY A 113 -5.85 24.02 1.23
N PRO A 114 -5.80 23.66 -0.06
CA PRO A 114 -5.23 22.38 -0.53
C PRO A 114 -3.77 22.15 -0.11
N ALA A 115 -2.90 23.14 -0.29
CA ALA A 115 -1.49 23.01 0.07
C ALA A 115 -1.27 23.11 1.59
N GLY A 116 -2.04 23.96 2.27
CA GLY A 116 -1.88 24.19 3.71
C GLY A 116 -2.27 22.98 4.54
N VAL A 117 -3.33 22.25 4.16
CA VAL A 117 -3.69 20.98 4.80
C VAL A 117 -2.63 19.91 4.56
N LEU A 118 -2.17 19.71 3.32
CA LEU A 118 -1.20 18.67 2.98
C LEU A 118 0.15 18.84 3.69
N ASN A 119 0.60 20.08 3.90
CA ASN A 119 1.85 20.35 4.60
C ASN A 119 1.80 20.00 6.09
N ARG A 120 0.60 19.93 6.68
CA ARG A 120 0.38 19.60 8.09
C ARG A 120 0.18 18.11 8.33
N LEU A 121 -0.31 17.37 7.34
CA LEU A 121 -0.58 15.94 7.51
C LEU A 121 0.72 15.13 7.70
N ARG A 122 0.77 14.35 8.78
CA ARG A 122 1.77 13.29 9.00
C ARG A 122 1.02 11.96 9.01
N GLY A 123 1.18 11.18 7.95
CA GLY A 123 0.41 9.96 7.77
C GLY A 123 0.71 9.25 6.47
N MET A 124 0.02 8.13 6.27
CA MET A 124 -0.08 7.47 4.98
C MET A 124 -1.52 7.61 4.48
N PHE A 125 -1.73 8.16 3.29
CA PHE A 125 -3.07 8.51 2.84
C PHE A 125 -3.16 8.58 1.32
N ALA A 126 -4.35 8.21 0.84
CA ALA A 126 -4.88 8.59 -0.45
C ALA A 126 -6.32 9.03 -0.21
N PHE A 127 -6.69 10.23 -0.67
CA PHE A 127 -8.04 10.74 -0.47
C PHE A 127 -8.55 11.49 -1.68
N ALA A 128 -9.88 11.63 -1.73
CA ALA A 128 -10.60 12.47 -2.66
C ALA A 128 -11.58 13.35 -1.89
N LEU A 129 -11.54 14.64 -2.17
CA LEU A 129 -12.37 15.66 -1.57
C LEU A 129 -13.11 16.43 -2.67
N TRP A 130 -14.42 16.57 -2.53
CA TRP A 130 -15.25 17.41 -3.37
C TRP A 130 -15.64 18.67 -2.60
N ASP A 131 -15.38 19.83 -3.19
CA ASP A 131 -15.84 21.13 -2.71
C ASP A 131 -16.95 21.60 -3.64
N GLU A 132 -18.19 21.59 -3.14
CA GLU A 132 -19.41 21.98 -3.86
C GLU A 132 -19.40 23.47 -4.18
N THR A 133 -18.88 24.30 -3.27
CA THR A 133 -18.87 25.76 -3.42
C THR A 133 -17.93 26.18 -4.56
N ARG A 134 -16.78 25.51 -4.67
CA ARG A 134 -15.78 25.76 -5.71
C ARG A 134 -15.96 24.90 -6.97
N GLN A 135 -16.88 23.93 -6.92
CA GLN A 135 -17.07 22.91 -7.95
C GLN A 135 -15.75 22.23 -8.33
N GLN A 136 -15.03 21.74 -7.31
CA GLN A 136 -13.65 21.29 -7.46
C GLN A 136 -13.42 19.92 -6.82
N LEU A 137 -12.80 19.02 -7.58
CA LEU A 137 -12.30 17.75 -7.07
C LEU A 137 -10.82 17.87 -6.71
N PHE A 138 -10.48 17.50 -5.48
CA PHE A 138 -9.14 17.49 -4.94
C PHE A 138 -8.73 16.06 -4.54
N LEU A 139 -7.75 15.50 -5.23
CA LEU A 139 -7.16 14.20 -4.90
C LEU A 139 -5.77 14.42 -4.33
N ALA A 140 -5.38 13.66 -3.30
CA ALA A 140 -4.00 13.72 -2.81
C ALA A 140 -3.48 12.36 -2.39
N ARG A 141 -2.15 12.23 -2.47
CA ARG A 141 -1.43 11.01 -2.08
C ARG A 141 -0.25 11.38 -1.17
N ASP A 142 0.00 10.54 -0.16
CA ASP A 142 1.02 10.77 0.85
C ASP A 142 2.45 10.90 0.27
N ARG A 143 3.36 11.40 1.12
CA ARG A 143 4.73 11.78 0.75
C ARG A 143 5.52 10.66 0.07
N PHE A 144 5.28 9.42 0.45
CA PHE A 144 5.98 8.24 -0.08
C PHE A 144 5.11 7.39 -1.01
N GLY A 145 3.84 7.75 -1.18
CA GLY A 145 2.88 7.00 -1.97
C GLY A 145 2.57 5.63 -1.37
N ILE A 146 2.50 5.53 -0.04
CA ILE A 146 2.20 4.30 0.67
C ILE A 146 0.80 3.80 0.31
N LYS A 147 -0.20 4.70 0.32
CA LYS A 147 -1.57 4.35 -0.09
C LYS A 147 -1.70 4.49 -1.60
N PRO A 148 -2.28 3.51 -2.32
CA PRO A 148 -2.39 3.58 -3.77
C PRO A 148 -3.50 4.53 -4.21
N LEU A 149 -3.25 5.27 -5.28
CA LEU A 149 -4.24 6.10 -5.96
C LEU A 149 -3.92 6.16 -7.45
N TYR A 150 -4.90 5.77 -8.25
CA TYR A 150 -4.85 5.77 -9.71
C TYR A 150 -5.90 6.72 -10.25
N TYR A 151 -5.64 7.27 -11.44
CA TYR A 151 -6.58 8.12 -12.14
C TYR A 151 -6.53 7.89 -13.66
N ALA A 152 -7.61 8.25 -14.34
CA ALA A 152 -7.72 8.19 -15.79
C ALA A 152 -8.74 9.21 -16.29
N GLU A 153 -8.43 9.88 -17.41
CA GLU A 153 -9.40 10.68 -18.15
C GLU A 153 -9.86 9.91 -19.39
N HIS A 154 -11.17 9.77 -19.56
CA HIS A 154 -11.77 9.16 -20.75
C HIS A 154 -13.13 9.80 -21.04
N GLU A 155 -13.39 10.14 -22.31
CA GLU A 155 -14.67 10.71 -22.75
C GLU A 155 -15.16 11.91 -21.89
N GLY A 156 -14.24 12.79 -21.50
CA GLY A 156 -14.56 13.95 -20.67
C GLY A 156 -14.93 13.61 -19.22
N ARG A 157 -14.57 12.42 -18.72
CA ARG A 157 -14.74 12.01 -17.32
C ARG A 157 -13.39 11.68 -16.71
N LEU A 158 -13.11 12.26 -15.54
CA LEU A 158 -11.95 11.93 -14.72
C LEU A 158 -12.36 10.90 -13.68
N SER A 159 -11.79 9.70 -13.77
CA SER A 159 -12.03 8.61 -12.81
C SER A 159 -10.81 8.41 -11.93
N PHE A 160 -11.03 8.04 -10.67
CA PHE A 160 -9.95 7.71 -9.75
C PHE A 160 -10.32 6.52 -8.86
N ALA A 161 -9.32 5.77 -8.40
CA ALA A 161 -9.53 4.68 -7.46
C ALA A 161 -8.26 4.22 -6.74
N SER A 162 -8.42 3.52 -5.62
CA SER A 162 -7.33 2.81 -4.95
C SER A 162 -6.76 1.65 -5.77
N GLU A 163 -7.55 1.03 -6.65
CA GLU A 163 -7.12 -0.09 -7.49
C GLU A 163 -7.66 0.07 -8.92
N ILE A 164 -6.82 -0.22 -9.92
CA ILE A 164 -7.13 -0.01 -11.35
C ILE A 164 -8.44 -0.70 -11.78
N LYS A 165 -8.74 -1.88 -11.22
CA LYS A 165 -9.95 -2.63 -11.56
C LYS A 165 -11.26 -1.88 -11.28
N ALA A 166 -11.27 -0.95 -10.33
CA ALA A 166 -12.43 -0.10 -10.10
C ALA A 166 -12.63 0.88 -11.27
N ILE A 167 -11.56 1.51 -11.78
CA ILE A 167 -11.66 2.33 -13.00
C ILE A 167 -12.16 1.48 -14.19
N LEU A 168 -11.61 0.26 -14.34
CA LEU A 168 -12.01 -0.68 -15.40
C LEU A 168 -13.41 -1.29 -15.23
N ALA A 169 -14.11 -1.02 -14.12
CA ALA A 169 -15.51 -1.41 -13.96
C ALA A 169 -16.44 -0.58 -14.86
N GLN A 170 -15.97 0.58 -15.35
CA GLN A 170 -16.69 1.38 -16.33
C GLN A 170 -16.75 0.63 -17.68
N PRO A 171 -17.96 0.40 -18.23
CA PRO A 171 -18.13 -0.37 -19.46
C PRO A 171 -17.34 0.18 -20.66
N HIS A 172 -17.30 1.51 -20.78
CA HIS A 172 -16.73 2.21 -21.93
C HIS A 172 -15.20 2.40 -21.86
N PHE A 173 -14.59 2.16 -20.70
CA PHE A 173 -13.15 2.39 -20.56
C PHE A 173 -12.32 1.39 -21.39
N PRO A 174 -11.40 1.86 -22.26
CA PRO A 174 -10.62 1.00 -23.13
C PRO A 174 -9.63 0.13 -22.34
N ARG A 175 -9.66 -1.18 -22.57
CA ARG A 175 -8.76 -2.16 -21.93
C ARG A 175 -7.58 -2.47 -22.85
N ARG A 176 -6.59 -1.59 -22.88
CA ARG A 176 -5.37 -1.75 -23.71
C ARG A 176 -4.12 -1.81 -22.85
N VAL A 177 -3.17 -2.66 -23.25
CA VAL A 177 -1.90 -2.83 -22.56
C VAL A 177 -0.94 -1.73 -22.98
N HIS A 178 -0.36 -1.02 -22.01
CA HIS A 178 0.70 -0.04 -22.28
C HIS A 178 2.03 -0.78 -22.52
N LEU A 179 2.34 -1.07 -23.79
CA LEU A 179 3.50 -1.89 -24.17
C LEU A 179 4.85 -1.40 -23.59
N PRO A 180 5.15 -0.09 -23.56
CA PRO A 180 6.39 0.37 -22.91
C PRO A 180 6.44 0.07 -21.40
N ALA A 181 5.30 0.05 -20.72
CA ALA A 181 5.24 -0.28 -19.29
C ALA A 181 5.39 -1.78 -19.05
N LEU A 182 4.84 -2.61 -19.94
CA LEU A 182 5.08 -4.05 -19.95
C LEU A 182 6.57 -4.36 -20.16
N GLN A 183 7.21 -3.69 -21.12
CA GLN A 183 8.65 -3.82 -21.35
C GLN A 183 9.47 -3.41 -20.11
N ALA A 184 9.10 -2.29 -19.45
CA ALA A 184 9.74 -1.87 -18.22
C ALA A 184 9.59 -2.91 -17.11
N MET A 185 8.39 -3.50 -16.95
CA MET A 185 8.16 -4.57 -15.98
C MET A 185 9.05 -5.79 -16.25
N LEU A 186 9.14 -6.23 -17.50
CA LEU A 186 9.98 -7.39 -17.87
C LEU A 186 11.48 -7.11 -17.70
N THR A 187 11.92 -5.86 -17.91
CA THR A 187 13.33 -5.46 -17.78
C THR A 187 13.74 -5.17 -16.33
N LEU A 188 12.89 -4.50 -15.55
CA LEU A 188 13.21 -3.96 -14.23
C LEU A 188 12.59 -4.76 -13.07
N GLY A 189 11.63 -5.65 -13.35
CA GLY A 189 10.84 -6.35 -12.34
C GLY A 189 9.69 -5.52 -11.74
N PHE A 190 9.50 -4.27 -12.17
CA PHE A 190 8.40 -3.39 -11.75
C PHE A 190 8.08 -2.34 -12.82
N VAL A 191 6.92 -1.68 -12.71
CA VAL A 191 6.52 -0.56 -13.58
C VAL A 191 6.85 0.78 -12.90
N PRO A 192 7.75 1.60 -13.47
CA PRO A 192 8.00 2.94 -12.99
C PRO A 192 6.75 3.82 -13.11
N GLY A 193 6.44 4.57 -12.06
CA GLY A 193 5.39 5.59 -12.11
C GLY A 193 5.78 6.77 -13.03
N PRO A 194 4.81 7.55 -13.52
CA PRO A 194 3.36 7.45 -13.25
C PRO A 194 2.64 6.39 -14.09
N ALA A 195 3.32 5.71 -15.01
CA ALA A 195 2.71 4.72 -15.89
C ALA A 195 2.12 3.53 -15.13
N THR A 196 1.14 2.88 -15.76
CA THR A 196 0.66 1.55 -15.37
C THR A 196 0.74 0.62 -16.59
N MET A 197 0.47 -0.68 -16.42
CA MET A 197 0.36 -1.59 -17.56
C MET A 197 -0.89 -1.38 -18.41
N PHE A 198 -1.77 -0.44 -18.04
CA PHE A 198 -2.96 -0.08 -18.78
C PHE A 198 -2.78 1.30 -19.43
N GLU A 199 -3.05 1.39 -20.73
CA GLU A 199 -3.04 2.68 -21.41
C GLU A 199 -4.11 3.61 -20.84
N GLY A 200 -3.77 4.90 -20.71
CA GLY A 200 -4.69 5.92 -20.20
C GLY A 200 -4.94 5.89 -18.68
N ILE A 201 -4.38 4.92 -17.96
CA ILE A 201 -4.46 4.85 -16.49
C ILE A 201 -3.10 5.14 -15.89
N PHE A 202 -3.07 6.12 -15.01
CA PHE A 202 -1.86 6.62 -14.37
C PHE A 202 -1.95 6.45 -12.86
N LYS A 203 -0.80 6.27 -12.23
CA LYS A 203 -0.66 6.27 -10.78
C LYS A 203 -0.32 7.70 -10.34
N LEU A 204 -1.10 8.30 -9.45
CA LEU A 204 -0.79 9.63 -8.92
C LEU A 204 0.58 9.58 -8.23
N PRO A 205 1.56 10.44 -8.58
CA PRO A 205 2.88 10.35 -7.99
C PRO A 205 2.86 10.56 -6.46
N PRO A 206 3.82 9.97 -5.71
CA PRO A 206 4.01 10.29 -4.30
C PRO A 206 4.16 11.79 -4.07
N ALA A 207 3.68 12.31 -2.94
CA ALA A 207 3.79 13.73 -2.60
C ALA A 207 3.14 14.70 -3.60
N HIS A 208 2.15 14.23 -4.36
CA HIS A 208 1.40 15.06 -5.30
C HIS A 208 -0.09 15.10 -4.95
N PHE A 209 -0.72 16.17 -5.41
CA PHE A 209 -2.16 16.28 -5.50
C PHE A 209 -2.61 16.54 -6.93
N LEU A 210 -3.83 16.15 -7.25
CA LEU A 210 -4.55 16.48 -8.47
C LEU A 210 -5.69 17.42 -8.10
N LEU A 211 -5.77 18.55 -8.77
CA LEU A 211 -6.86 19.53 -8.62
C LEU A 211 -7.61 19.61 -9.95
N ALA A 212 -8.88 19.23 -9.97
CA ALA A 212 -9.73 19.29 -11.15
C ALA A 212 -10.85 20.32 -10.94
N GLN A 213 -10.97 21.25 -11.88
CA GLN A 213 -11.93 22.35 -11.88
C GLN A 213 -12.14 22.83 -13.31
N ALA A 214 -13.31 23.38 -13.63
CA ALA A 214 -13.56 24.05 -14.91
C ALA A 214 -13.14 23.22 -16.14
N ASN A 215 -13.43 21.92 -16.11
CA ASN A 215 -13.19 20.96 -17.18
C ASN A 215 -11.71 20.61 -17.42
N GLU A 216 -10.79 21.07 -16.57
CA GLU A 216 -9.37 20.72 -16.64
C GLU A 216 -8.86 20.20 -15.29
N PHE A 217 -7.65 19.65 -15.28
CA PHE A 217 -6.97 19.32 -14.04
C PHE A 217 -5.47 19.53 -14.12
N GLN A 218 -4.89 19.78 -12.96
CA GLN A 218 -3.44 19.92 -12.79
C GLN A 218 -2.96 18.98 -11.70
N ILE A 219 -1.72 18.49 -11.88
CA ILE A 219 -1.04 17.67 -10.89
C ILE A 219 0.17 18.44 -10.38
N LYS A 220 0.27 18.62 -9.06
CA LYS A 220 1.32 19.43 -8.43
C LYS A 220 1.97 18.68 -7.27
N PRO A 221 3.31 18.73 -7.13
CA PRO A 221 3.96 18.28 -5.91
C PRO A 221 3.62 19.25 -4.78
N TYR A 222 3.37 18.73 -3.58
CA TYR A 222 3.29 19.54 -2.35
C TYR A 222 4.49 19.32 -1.42
N TRP A 223 5.23 18.23 -1.61
CA TRP A 223 6.40 17.91 -0.80
C TRP A 223 7.50 17.27 -1.63
N ARG A 224 8.76 17.49 -1.23
CA ARG A 224 9.94 16.87 -1.82
C ARG A 224 10.92 16.53 -0.70
N LEU A 225 11.49 15.32 -0.75
CA LEU A 225 12.59 14.97 0.13
C LEU A 225 13.83 15.79 -0.27
N THR A 226 14.28 16.65 0.63
CA THR A 226 15.56 17.35 0.50
C THR A 226 16.57 16.71 1.45
N TYR A 227 17.54 15.98 0.90
CA TYR A 227 18.64 15.44 1.69
C TYR A 227 19.72 16.50 1.83
N GLN A 228 19.98 16.91 3.07
CA GLN A 228 21.13 17.73 3.45
C GLN A 228 21.95 16.93 4.46
N GLU A 229 23.19 16.64 4.11
CA GLU A 229 24.08 15.90 4.99
C GLU A 229 24.39 16.75 6.23
N ASN A 230 24.01 16.28 7.41
CA ASN A 230 24.35 16.94 8.66
C ASN A 230 25.71 16.44 9.17
N ARG A 231 26.78 17.20 8.88
CA ARG A 231 28.15 16.90 9.34
C ARG A 231 28.48 17.48 10.72
N LEU A 232 27.51 18.03 11.43
CA LEU A 232 27.72 18.71 12.71
C LEU A 232 27.58 17.79 13.92
N ILE A 233 27.17 16.53 13.72
CA ILE A 233 26.96 15.56 14.78
C ILE A 233 27.89 14.35 14.59
N SER A 234 28.28 13.74 15.70
CA SER A 234 29.02 12.48 15.72
C SER A 234 28.13 11.30 15.29
N GLU A 235 28.76 10.19 14.92
CA GLU A 235 28.04 8.94 14.61
C GLU A 235 27.17 8.46 15.79
N ALA A 236 27.67 8.59 17.02
CA ALA A 236 26.94 8.20 18.21
C ALA A 236 25.66 9.06 18.40
N GLU A 237 25.78 10.38 18.27
CA GLU A 237 24.63 11.29 18.33
C GLU A 237 23.63 11.02 17.19
N ALA A 238 24.12 10.74 15.97
CA ALA A 238 23.26 10.38 14.85
C ALA A 238 22.48 9.08 15.11
N ALA A 239 23.12 8.07 15.70
CA ALA A 239 22.48 6.82 16.07
C ALA A 239 21.41 7.00 17.15
N GLU A 240 21.68 7.84 18.16
CA GLU A 240 20.71 8.19 19.21
C GLU A 240 19.50 8.94 18.63
N GLN A 241 19.74 9.96 17.80
CA GLN A 241 18.67 10.71 17.12
C GLN A 241 17.83 9.80 16.21
N PHE A 242 18.48 8.93 15.44
CA PHE A 242 17.79 7.96 14.59
C PHE A 242 16.89 7.03 15.42
N LEU A 243 17.41 6.50 16.53
CA LEU A 243 16.64 5.60 17.39
C LEU A 243 15.43 6.32 18.01
N ALA A 244 15.59 7.57 18.45
CA ALA A 244 14.51 8.38 18.98
C ALA A 244 13.41 8.65 17.94
N LEU A 245 13.80 9.02 16.71
CA LEU A 245 12.86 9.23 15.59
C LEU A 245 12.15 7.93 15.19
N LEU A 246 12.86 6.80 15.19
CA LEU A 246 12.28 5.50 14.91
C LEU A 246 11.29 5.08 15.99
N GLN A 247 11.60 5.31 17.26
CA GLN A 247 10.71 5.07 18.40
C GLN A 247 9.44 5.92 18.30
N GLU A 248 9.57 7.21 18.05
CA GLU A 248 8.44 8.12 17.83
C GLU A 248 7.57 7.62 16.68
N SER A 249 8.20 7.29 15.53
CA SER A 249 7.52 6.74 14.35
C SER A 249 6.71 5.48 14.69
N VAL A 250 7.34 4.50 15.36
CA VAL A 250 6.65 3.27 15.79
C VAL A 250 5.45 3.62 16.69
N GLN A 251 5.64 4.48 17.68
CA GLN A 251 4.57 4.83 18.63
C GLN A 251 3.36 5.47 17.93
N MET A 252 3.57 6.33 16.94
CA MET A 252 2.49 6.90 16.14
C MET A 252 1.73 5.86 15.31
N HIS A 253 2.42 4.82 14.81
CA HIS A 253 1.79 3.76 14.02
C HIS A 253 1.01 2.74 14.88
N LEU A 254 1.05 2.86 16.22
CA LEU A 254 0.28 2.02 17.14
C LEU A 254 -1.12 2.59 17.43
N MET A 255 -1.48 3.72 16.83
CA MET A 255 -2.83 4.28 16.85
C MET A 255 -3.83 3.30 16.22
N SER A 256 -4.66 2.64 17.05
CA SER A 256 -5.66 1.64 16.63
C SER A 256 -6.70 1.38 17.73
N GLU A 257 -7.97 1.21 17.37
CA GLU A 257 -9.03 0.71 18.27
C GLU A 257 -9.25 -0.80 18.12
N VAL A 258 -8.61 -1.42 17.13
CA VAL A 258 -8.67 -2.86 16.86
C VAL A 258 -7.34 -3.54 17.16
N PRO A 259 -7.32 -4.86 17.40
CA PRO A 259 -6.08 -5.58 17.68
C PRO A 259 -5.03 -5.42 16.57
N LEU A 260 -3.80 -5.13 16.97
CA LEU A 260 -2.65 -4.99 16.07
C LEU A 260 -1.86 -6.30 15.96
N GLY A 261 -1.27 -6.52 14.79
CA GLY A 261 -0.30 -7.57 14.54
C GLY A 261 0.95 -7.01 13.89
N ALA A 262 2.06 -7.74 13.97
CA ALA A 262 3.30 -7.37 13.32
C ALA A 262 3.81 -8.48 12.38
N LEU A 263 4.34 -8.08 11.23
CA LEU A 263 5.02 -8.99 10.31
C LEU A 263 6.49 -9.15 10.73
N LEU A 264 6.94 -10.39 10.89
CA LEU A 264 8.30 -10.72 11.34
C LEU A 264 8.98 -11.66 10.34
N SER A 265 10.03 -11.18 9.66
CA SER A 265 10.75 -11.92 8.61
C SER A 265 12.08 -12.53 9.09
N GLY A 266 12.46 -12.33 10.34
CA GLY A 266 13.79 -12.67 10.86
C GLY A 266 14.90 -11.68 10.45
N GLY A 267 14.59 -10.73 9.57
CA GLY A 267 15.48 -9.63 9.20
C GLY A 267 15.54 -8.53 10.26
N LEU A 268 16.62 -7.74 10.21
CA LEU A 268 16.90 -6.65 11.16
C LEU A 268 15.73 -5.67 11.27
N ASP A 269 15.14 -5.26 10.14
CA ASP A 269 14.11 -4.23 10.10
C ASP A 269 12.86 -4.66 10.90
N SER A 270 12.28 -5.81 10.54
CA SER A 270 11.10 -6.35 11.21
C SER A 270 11.37 -6.69 12.68
N GLY A 271 12.58 -7.20 12.99
CA GLY A 271 12.99 -7.48 14.36
C GLY A 271 13.13 -6.22 15.21
N ALA A 272 13.69 -5.15 14.64
CA ALA A 272 13.81 -3.85 15.29
C ALA A 272 12.42 -3.24 15.58
N LEU A 273 11.53 -3.24 14.58
CA LEU A 273 10.15 -2.75 14.77
C LEU A 273 9.41 -3.50 15.87
N VAL A 274 9.41 -4.85 15.83
CA VAL A 274 8.76 -5.68 16.87
C VAL A 274 9.37 -5.45 18.25
N THR A 275 10.70 -5.23 18.33
CA THR A 275 11.37 -4.90 19.59
C THR A 275 10.89 -3.56 20.14
N LEU A 276 10.79 -2.53 19.30
CA LEU A 276 10.35 -1.21 19.70
C LEU A 276 8.88 -1.18 20.12
N ILE A 277 8.01 -1.90 19.41
CA ILE A 277 6.60 -2.07 19.76
C ILE A 277 6.45 -2.65 21.17
N ASN A 278 7.21 -3.69 21.51
CA ASN A 278 7.14 -4.33 22.83
C ASN A 278 7.70 -3.43 23.95
N ARG A 279 8.70 -2.60 23.67
CA ARG A 279 9.31 -1.69 24.67
C ARG A 279 8.40 -0.51 25.04
N GLY A 280 7.59 -0.03 24.10
CA GLY A 280 6.79 1.18 24.30
C GLY A 280 5.47 0.98 25.06
N GLN A 281 4.93 -0.24 25.11
CA GLN A 281 3.50 -0.40 25.40
C GLN A 281 3.11 -1.52 26.38
N GLY A 282 3.97 -2.50 26.70
CA GLY A 282 3.51 -3.70 27.43
C GLY A 282 2.36 -4.45 26.72
N LEU A 283 2.04 -4.10 25.47
CA LEU A 283 1.04 -4.73 24.64
C LEU A 283 1.60 -6.06 24.12
N GLY A 284 0.89 -7.15 24.38
CA GLY A 284 1.17 -8.45 23.75
C GLY A 284 0.82 -8.41 22.26
N VAL A 285 1.74 -7.91 21.43
CA VAL A 285 1.56 -7.88 19.97
C VAL A 285 1.91 -9.24 19.37
N ARG A 286 0.98 -9.82 18.60
CA ARG A 286 1.20 -11.11 17.93
C ARG A 286 2.09 -10.92 16.69
N GLY A 287 3.22 -11.63 16.64
CA GLY A 287 4.10 -11.68 15.47
C GLY A 287 3.71 -12.80 14.50
N TRP A 288 3.75 -12.51 13.20
CA TRP A 288 3.48 -13.48 12.12
C TRP A 288 4.66 -13.54 11.14
N GLY A 289 5.19 -14.73 10.90
CA GLY A 289 6.20 -14.99 9.87
C GLY A 289 5.68 -15.95 8.79
N SER A 290 5.98 -15.67 7.53
CA SER A 290 5.67 -16.55 6.40
C SER A 290 6.95 -17.18 5.84
N GLY A 291 7.03 -18.52 5.84
CA GLY A 291 8.12 -19.28 5.23
C GLY A 291 7.64 -20.16 4.07
N VAL A 292 8.53 -20.45 3.11
CA VAL A 292 8.26 -21.41 2.04
C VAL A 292 8.16 -22.81 2.67
N GLY A 293 6.93 -23.27 2.90
CA GLY A 293 6.62 -24.44 3.72
C GLY A 293 5.24 -24.43 4.40
N GLY A 294 4.49 -23.32 4.33
CA GLY A 294 3.04 -23.33 4.55
C GLY A 294 2.53 -23.36 5.98
N HIS A 295 3.36 -23.09 7.00
CA HIS A 295 2.89 -22.99 8.39
C HIS A 295 3.36 -21.68 9.02
N GLY A 296 2.39 -20.85 9.44
CA GLY A 296 2.66 -19.62 10.22
C GLY A 296 3.13 -19.96 11.62
N ALA A 297 4.07 -19.17 12.15
CA ALA A 297 4.56 -19.29 13.52
C ALA A 297 3.98 -18.16 14.37
N GLU A 298 3.42 -18.49 15.54
CA GLU A 298 3.07 -17.52 16.59
C GLU A 298 4.30 -17.23 17.45
N VAL A 299 4.54 -15.94 17.67
CA VAL A 299 5.62 -15.43 18.52
C VAL A 299 5.01 -14.72 19.72
N GLU A 300 5.18 -15.30 20.91
CA GLU A 300 4.88 -14.64 22.19
C GLU A 300 6.13 -13.94 22.72
N SER A 301 6.01 -12.66 23.09
CA SER A 301 7.06 -11.90 23.76
C SER A 301 6.92 -12.04 25.29
N TRP A 302 7.93 -12.63 25.94
CA TRP A 302 8.06 -12.62 27.40
C TRP A 302 9.42 -12.03 27.76
N GLY A 303 9.42 -10.99 28.61
CA GLY A 303 10.59 -10.50 29.35
C GLY A 303 11.90 -10.43 28.56
N GLY A 304 12.06 -9.42 27.71
CA GLY A 304 13.37 -9.00 27.19
C GLY A 304 13.99 -9.82 26.05
N GLY A 305 13.28 -10.83 25.50
CA GLY A 305 13.72 -11.57 24.31
C GLY A 305 12.58 -11.89 23.34
N ILE A 306 12.85 -11.78 22.04
CA ILE A 306 11.95 -12.27 20.98
C ILE A 306 12.18 -13.77 20.83
N ILE A 307 11.22 -14.61 21.22
CA ILE A 307 11.27 -16.06 21.05
C ILE A 307 10.43 -16.45 19.84
N ILE A 308 11.07 -16.82 18.73
CA ILE A 308 10.37 -17.44 17.60
C ILE A 308 10.10 -18.91 17.96
N SER A 309 8.90 -19.23 18.44
CA SER A 309 8.45 -20.61 18.65
C SER A 309 7.77 -21.15 17.39
N GLY A 310 8.14 -22.36 16.97
CA GLY A 310 7.32 -23.15 16.04
C GLY A 310 5.96 -23.52 16.65
N PRO A 311 4.96 -23.90 15.84
CA PRO A 311 3.56 -23.87 16.25
C PRO A 311 3.27 -24.75 17.47
N ARG A 312 2.56 -24.15 18.44
CA ARG A 312 1.69 -24.84 19.38
C ARG A 312 0.26 -24.45 19.03
N SER A 313 -0.50 -25.35 18.43
CA SER A 313 -1.95 -25.31 18.55
C SER A 313 -2.40 -26.62 19.20
N PRO A 314 -3.16 -26.60 20.31
CA PRO A 314 -3.78 -27.79 20.84
C PRO A 314 -4.93 -28.22 19.93
N VAL A 315 -4.82 -29.41 19.33
CA VAL A 315 -5.97 -30.13 18.80
C VAL A 315 -6.71 -30.74 20.01
N PRO A 316 -8.04 -30.61 20.13
CA PRO A 316 -8.78 -31.26 21.21
C PRO A 316 -8.59 -32.79 21.13
N GLY A 317 -8.08 -33.42 22.20
CA GLY A 317 -8.15 -34.87 22.37
C GLY A 317 -6.86 -35.69 22.32
N GLN A 318 -5.65 -35.11 22.27
CA GLN A 318 -4.41 -35.88 22.43
C GLN A 318 -3.64 -35.49 23.70
N LYS A 319 -3.27 -36.52 24.50
CA LYS A 319 -2.34 -36.39 25.62
C LYS A 319 -0.94 -36.05 25.09
N LEU A 320 -0.34 -35.01 25.66
CA LEU A 320 0.98 -34.47 25.31
C LEU A 320 2.13 -35.39 25.76
N ASP A 321 3.04 -35.70 24.83
CA ASP A 321 4.39 -36.18 25.13
C ASP A 321 5.36 -35.00 25.27
N GLN A 322 6.17 -34.99 26.33
CA GLN A 322 6.94 -33.84 26.80
C GLN A 322 8.36 -33.70 26.21
N SER A 323 8.74 -34.48 25.20
CA SER A 323 10.11 -34.42 24.66
C SER A 323 10.21 -33.71 23.31
N SER A 324 10.46 -32.39 23.27
CA SER A 324 11.16 -31.78 22.14
C SER A 324 11.93 -30.50 22.50
N LYS A 325 13.11 -30.38 21.88
CA LYS A 325 14.23 -29.48 22.23
C LYS A 325 13.93 -28.00 21.96
N ARG A 326 14.20 -27.13 22.95
CA ARG A 326 14.15 -25.66 22.84
C ARG A 326 15.38 -25.12 22.11
N PHE A 327 15.19 -24.29 21.08
CA PHE A 327 16.24 -23.41 20.58
C PHE A 327 16.08 -22.03 21.22
N ARG A 328 17.06 -21.63 22.05
CA ARG A 328 17.19 -20.25 22.58
C ARG A 328 18.18 -19.50 21.70
N LEU A 329 17.73 -18.43 21.04
CA LEU A 329 18.64 -17.40 20.56
C LEU A 329 18.67 -16.29 21.62
N ALA A 330 19.68 -16.32 22.49
CA ALA A 330 19.90 -15.25 23.46
C ALA A 330 20.74 -14.15 22.79
N LEU A 331 20.15 -12.98 22.56
CA LEU A 331 20.93 -11.76 22.29
C LEU A 331 21.62 -11.38 23.61
N LYS A 332 22.92 -11.66 23.72
CA LYS A 332 23.73 -11.18 24.84
C LYS A 332 23.91 -9.68 24.74
N THR A 333 23.54 -8.95 25.79
CA THR A 333 23.96 -7.58 26.05
C THR A 333 25.49 -7.49 26.18
N PRO A 334 26.12 -6.35 25.84
CA PRO A 334 27.57 -6.22 25.84
C PRO A 334 28.10 -5.98 27.26
N ALA A 335 28.37 -7.06 27.98
CA ALA A 335 29.16 -7.02 29.20
C ALA A 335 30.02 -8.29 29.28
N MET A 336 31.08 -8.33 28.46
CA MET A 336 32.31 -9.11 28.66
C MET A 336 33.15 -9.04 27.37
N MET A 337 33.79 -7.90 27.16
CA MET A 337 34.84 -7.76 26.16
C MET A 337 36.17 -7.58 26.91
N ASN A 338 36.74 -8.68 27.36
CA ASN A 338 38.14 -8.73 27.76
C ASN A 338 38.65 -10.16 27.71
N ARG A 339 39.05 -10.61 26.52
CA ARG A 339 40.06 -11.67 26.33
C ARG A 339 40.71 -11.46 24.97
N ARG A 340 42.00 -11.14 25.02
CA ARG A 340 42.92 -10.92 23.92
C ARG A 340 42.87 -12.08 22.93
N TRP A 341 42.70 -11.77 21.64
CA TRP A 341 42.99 -12.69 20.54
C TRP A 341 44.36 -12.31 19.96
N HIS A 342 45.38 -13.12 20.25
CA HIS A 342 46.60 -13.19 19.47
C HIS A 342 46.39 -14.23 18.37
N GLY A 343 46.51 -13.84 17.10
CA GLY A 343 46.46 -14.77 15.97
C GLY A 343 46.53 -14.03 14.63
N ARG A 344 47.61 -14.30 13.88
CA ARG A 344 47.95 -13.68 12.59
C ARG A 344 46.86 -13.87 11.52
N TRP A 345 46.66 -12.84 10.71
CA TRP A 345 45.97 -12.89 9.43
C TRP A 345 46.87 -13.52 8.36
N PRO A 346 46.32 -14.36 7.46
CA PRO A 346 46.81 -14.40 6.09
C PRO A 346 45.72 -13.97 5.09
N ASN A 347 46.11 -13.08 4.19
CA ASN A 347 45.45 -12.80 2.91
C ASN A 347 45.20 -14.09 2.14
N ILE A 348 43.94 -14.37 1.74
CA ILE A 348 43.62 -15.21 0.58
C ILE A 348 42.43 -14.59 -0.15
N LEU A 349 42.75 -13.81 -1.19
CA LEU A 349 41.97 -13.76 -2.42
C LEU A 349 42.22 -15.07 -3.18
N ALA A 350 41.20 -15.50 -3.92
CA ALA A 350 41.15 -16.59 -4.90
C ALA A 350 40.68 -17.98 -4.40
N GLN A 351 39.62 -18.44 -5.06
CA GLN A 351 39.13 -19.81 -5.18
C GLN A 351 38.47 -20.45 -3.94
N SER A 352 37.14 -20.45 -3.92
CA SER A 352 36.39 -21.57 -3.32
C SER A 352 35.13 -21.91 -4.11
N THR A 353 35.21 -23.09 -4.72
CA THR A 353 34.14 -23.85 -5.33
C THR A 353 33.18 -24.31 -4.22
N ILE A 354 31.99 -23.73 -4.14
CA ILE A 354 30.97 -24.18 -3.18
C ILE A 354 30.36 -25.50 -3.68
N ARG A 355 30.80 -26.62 -3.10
CA ARG A 355 30.05 -27.89 -3.09
C ARG A 355 29.07 -27.86 -1.92
N SER A 356 27.82 -27.46 -2.19
CA SER A 356 26.71 -27.57 -1.23
C SER A 356 25.60 -28.47 -1.81
N PRO A 357 25.10 -29.49 -1.07
CA PRO A 357 24.03 -30.37 -1.51
C PRO A 357 22.67 -29.67 -1.74
N LEU A 358 22.50 -28.41 -1.31
CA LEU A 358 21.30 -27.60 -1.59
C LEU A 358 21.18 -27.15 -3.06
N VAL A 359 22.28 -27.04 -3.79
CA VAL A 359 22.25 -26.64 -5.21
C VAL A 359 21.75 -27.77 -6.13
N ARG A 360 21.88 -29.04 -5.71
CA ARG A 360 21.34 -30.20 -6.46
C ARG A 360 19.82 -30.32 -6.40
N LEU A 361 19.18 -29.81 -5.34
CA LEU A 361 17.72 -29.91 -5.16
C LEU A 361 16.96 -28.89 -6.04
N ILE A 362 17.57 -27.71 -6.25
CA ILE A 362 16.99 -26.64 -7.07
C ILE A 362 17.10 -26.97 -8.58
N LEU A 363 18.15 -27.69 -9.00
CA LEU A 363 18.35 -28.12 -10.40
C LEU A 363 17.57 -29.39 -10.79
N THR A 364 17.08 -30.19 -9.83
CA THR A 364 16.27 -31.38 -10.12
C THR A 364 14.78 -31.06 -10.27
N CYS A 365 14.25 -30.03 -9.60
CA CYS A 365 12.86 -29.60 -9.77
C CYS A 365 12.59 -28.90 -11.11
N THR A 366 13.57 -28.21 -11.69
CA THR A 366 13.42 -27.54 -12.99
C THR A 366 13.52 -28.49 -14.19
N ARG A 367 14.15 -29.67 -14.06
CA ARG A 367 14.19 -30.70 -15.13
C ARG A 367 12.93 -31.56 -15.22
N ARG A 368 12.18 -31.76 -14.13
CA ARG A 368 10.95 -32.57 -14.15
C ARG A 368 9.76 -31.85 -14.81
N SER A 369 9.70 -30.52 -14.74
CA SER A 369 8.61 -29.73 -15.35
C SER A 369 8.75 -29.56 -16.88
N TRP A 370 9.96 -29.70 -17.42
CA TRP A 370 10.20 -29.65 -18.87
C TRP A 370 9.98 -30.99 -19.59
N ALA A 371 10.07 -32.12 -18.86
CA ALA A 371 9.90 -33.46 -19.45
C ALA A 371 8.42 -33.86 -19.63
N THR A 372 7.49 -33.27 -18.89
CA THR A 372 6.05 -33.53 -19.00
C THR A 372 5.35 -32.75 -20.13
N TRP A 373 6.02 -31.77 -20.74
CA TRP A 373 5.47 -31.01 -21.88
C TRP A 373 5.80 -31.62 -23.25
N LYS A 374 6.76 -32.56 -23.33
CA LYS A 374 7.22 -33.15 -24.61
C LYS A 374 6.57 -34.47 -25.01
N SER A 375 5.64 -35.05 -24.24
CA SER A 375 5.12 -36.41 -24.51
C SER A 375 3.66 -36.52 -24.98
N ARG A 376 2.92 -35.43 -25.23
CA ARG A 376 1.60 -35.51 -25.90
C ARG A 376 1.69 -35.16 -27.39
N ARG A 377 2.08 -36.15 -28.20
CA ARG A 377 1.87 -36.18 -29.66
C ARG A 377 0.37 -36.38 -29.94
N VAL A 378 -0.25 -35.46 -30.70
CA VAL A 378 -1.43 -35.77 -31.52
C VAL A 378 -1.20 -35.27 -32.95
N ARG A 379 -1.05 -36.28 -33.83
CA ARG A 379 -1.27 -36.36 -35.29
C ARG A 379 -1.23 -35.09 -36.15
N ARG A 380 -0.19 -34.98 -36.97
CA ARG A 380 -0.15 -34.21 -38.23
C ARG A 380 -1.00 -34.92 -39.30
N ARG A 381 -1.97 -34.22 -39.90
CA ARG A 381 -2.44 -34.48 -41.28
C ARG A 381 -2.00 -33.30 -42.16
N ARG A 382 -1.41 -33.63 -43.31
CA ARG A 382 -1.04 -32.69 -44.39
C ARG A 382 -2.27 -32.36 -45.24
N CYS A 383 -2.45 -31.09 -45.62
CA CYS A 383 -3.05 -30.63 -46.89
C CYS A 383 -2.41 -29.26 -47.19
N ARG A 384 -1.42 -29.20 -48.10
CA ARG A 384 -1.50 -28.69 -49.49
C ARG A 384 -2.15 -27.30 -49.60
N PHE A 385 -1.31 -26.27 -49.73
CA PHE A 385 -1.66 -24.99 -50.33
C PHE A 385 -1.48 -25.11 -51.84
N THR A 386 -2.57 -24.97 -52.59
CA THR A 386 -2.58 -24.75 -54.04
C THR A 386 -2.65 -23.25 -54.30
N SER A 387 -1.69 -22.75 -55.06
CA SER A 387 -1.71 -21.45 -55.74
C SER A 387 -2.76 -21.45 -56.84
N CYS A 388 -3.70 -20.51 -56.81
CA CYS A 388 -4.50 -20.12 -57.97
C CYS A 388 -4.36 -18.61 -58.16
N THR A 389 -3.60 -18.24 -59.19
CA THR A 389 -3.50 -16.90 -59.77
C THR A 389 -4.28 -16.86 -61.08
N GLY A 390 -5.05 -15.79 -61.29
CA GLY A 390 -5.48 -15.29 -62.62
C GLY A 390 -7.00 -15.12 -62.80
N PRO A 391 -7.45 -14.33 -63.79
CA PRO A 391 -7.08 -12.93 -64.07
C PRO A 391 -8.31 -12.03 -64.41
N ALA A 392 -8.01 -10.76 -64.78
CA ALA A 392 -8.85 -9.79 -65.53
C ALA A 392 -10.00 -9.11 -64.75
N GLY A 393 -10.34 -7.84 -64.95
CA GLY A 393 -9.88 -6.81 -65.88
C GLY A 393 -10.64 -5.50 -65.62
N LYS A 394 -10.05 -4.37 -66.03
CA LYS A 394 -10.76 -3.14 -66.42
C LYS A 394 -11.62 -3.43 -67.68
N PRO A 395 -12.64 -2.63 -68.10
CA PRO A 395 -12.68 -1.16 -68.04
C PRO A 395 -14.09 -0.52 -67.81
N GLY A 396 -14.09 0.82 -67.77
CA GLY A 396 -15.26 1.71 -67.68
C GLY A 396 -14.83 3.07 -67.17
#